data_AF-A0A4U3KY02-F1
#
_entry.id   AF-A0A4U3KY02-F1
#
_cell.length_a   1.000
_cell.length_b   1.000
_cell.length_c   1.000
_cell.angle_alpha   90.00
_cell.angle_beta   90.00
_cell.angle_gamma   90.00
#
_symmetry.space_group_name_H-M   'P 1'
#
loop_
_entity.id
_entity.type
_entity.pdbx_description
1 polymer ?
#
loop_
_entity_poly.entity_id
_entity_poly.type
_entity_poly.pdbx_seq_one_letter_code
_entity_poly.pdbx_strand_id
1 'polypeptide(L)'
;MSFEGEFASYEPLRRLLDSEKVKSLQSRFVIRRKREHEDEFDKEIIKKDNLQQSQIQPDLIVAIDGSNLVAKAENGFPGAEFGYITVASVLIDLVKVRECAKEEFISPKQLRDAEKSSTIESVFPGCNVILDNEKNAKASFRRALFEELQNNVVFSDGETLLDTYHHLFRRKQELFPTAPLPQSPIDGIEEKMTYGFGEYTCPHSGETLFSTDALRLHELMHDSGSNGEMFGQLMSTLEKLWLIHILRAFERRGWLDTLRRVAFVMDGPLAVFSTANWLTRVIEDELRRINNLQKRINNQDLIIIGIEKSGTFFNHFIDIDTTKDGVGDFADIDHSISLQADHCISEQIDQVISL
;
A
#
# COMPACT_ATOMS: atom_id res chain seq x y z
N MET A 1 -14.50 -22.33 18.74
CA MET A 1 -15.16 -22.66 20.01
C MET A 1 -14.51 -23.92 20.54
N SER A 2 -13.65 -23.81 21.54
CA SER A 2 -13.15 -24.94 22.32
C SER A 2 -14.29 -25.45 23.19
N PHE A 3 -14.52 -26.77 23.19
CA PHE A 3 -15.59 -27.37 24.00
C PHE A 3 -15.24 -27.26 25.50
N GLU A 4 -16.24 -26.98 26.35
CA GLU A 4 -16.08 -27.11 27.80
C GLU A 4 -15.69 -28.56 28.14
N GLY A 5 -14.45 -28.74 28.62
CA GLY A 5 -13.85 -30.05 28.91
C GLY A 5 -12.62 -30.39 28.07
N GLU A 6 -12.24 -29.56 27.09
CA GLU A 6 -11.06 -29.78 26.26
C GLU A 6 -9.78 -29.30 26.99
N PHE A 7 -9.17 -30.20 27.79
CA PHE A 7 -7.84 -30.00 28.37
C PHE A 7 -6.74 -30.26 27.33
N ALA A 8 -6.63 -29.43 26.31
CA ALA A 8 -5.40 -29.36 25.52
C ALA A 8 -4.38 -28.54 26.33
N SER A 9 -3.75 -29.17 27.32
CA SER A 9 -2.59 -28.62 28.00
C SER A 9 -1.44 -28.41 26.98
N TYR A 10 -0.47 -27.56 27.27
CA TYR A 10 0.77 -27.39 26.47
C TYR A 10 1.64 -28.67 26.39
N GLU A 11 1.22 -29.76 27.03
CA GLU A 11 1.94 -31.02 27.21
C GLU A 11 2.11 -31.82 25.90
N PRO A 12 1.10 -31.96 25.02
CA PRO A 12 1.26 -32.50 23.67
C PRO A 12 2.35 -31.84 22.82
N LEU A 13 2.53 -30.52 22.88
CA LEU A 13 3.61 -29.83 22.14
C LEU A 13 5.00 -30.19 22.69
N ARG A 14 5.12 -30.34 24.01
CA ARG A 14 6.36 -30.76 24.66
C ARG A 14 6.73 -32.21 24.32
N ARG A 15 5.73 -33.11 24.29
CA ARG A 15 5.90 -34.52 23.85
C ARG A 15 6.33 -34.62 22.38
N LEU A 16 5.91 -33.67 21.55
CA LEU A 16 6.33 -33.56 20.15
C LEU A 16 7.83 -33.24 20.03
N LEU A 17 8.33 -32.26 20.79
CA LEU A 17 9.76 -31.91 20.83
C LEU A 17 10.63 -33.07 21.33
N ASP A 18 10.10 -33.89 22.23
CA ASP A 18 10.82 -35.04 22.78
C ASP A 18 10.80 -36.29 21.89
N SER A 19 9.97 -36.31 20.85
CA SER A 19 9.86 -37.43 19.92
C SER A 19 11.18 -37.69 19.19
N GLU A 20 11.63 -38.96 19.15
CA GLU A 20 12.82 -39.35 18.41
C GLU A 20 12.74 -39.01 16.92
N LYS A 21 11.53 -39.04 16.34
CA LYS A 21 11.30 -38.63 14.95
C LYS A 21 11.62 -37.15 14.73
N VAL A 22 11.22 -36.30 15.67
CA VAL A 22 11.46 -34.84 15.60
C VAL A 22 12.94 -34.55 15.82
N LYS A 23 13.57 -35.17 16.82
CA LYS A 23 15.02 -35.04 17.09
C LYS A 23 15.88 -35.51 15.90
N SER A 24 15.51 -36.62 15.27
CA SER A 24 16.18 -37.14 14.06
C SER A 24 16.02 -36.22 12.85
N LEU A 25 14.89 -35.53 12.72
CA LEU A 25 14.69 -34.56 11.65
C LEU A 25 15.46 -33.26 11.92
N GLN A 26 15.42 -32.76 13.15
CA GLN A 26 16.14 -31.55 13.56
C GLN A 26 17.66 -31.68 13.38
N SER A 27 18.25 -32.85 13.66
CA SER A 27 19.68 -33.07 13.44
C SER A 27 20.10 -33.04 11.96
N ARG A 28 19.14 -33.17 11.04
CA ARG A 28 19.36 -33.05 9.59
C ARG A 28 19.12 -31.63 9.07
N PHE A 29 18.54 -30.73 9.88
CA PHE A 29 18.39 -29.34 9.48
C PHE A 29 19.75 -28.66 9.44
N VAL A 30 20.09 -28.09 8.29
CA VAL A 30 21.28 -27.27 8.12
C VAL A 30 20.82 -25.82 8.11
N ILE A 31 21.24 -25.07 9.12
CA ILE A 31 21.04 -23.62 9.13
C ILE A 31 21.97 -23.03 8.08
N ARG A 32 21.39 -22.21 7.18
CA ARG A 32 22.17 -21.51 6.16
C ARG A 32 23.18 -20.61 6.86
N ARG A 33 24.48 -20.86 6.64
CA ARG A 33 25.53 -20.00 7.19
C ARG A 33 25.51 -18.67 6.45
N LYS A 34 25.69 -17.59 7.21
CA LYS A 34 25.93 -16.23 6.71
C LYS A 34 27.07 -16.30 5.68
N ARG A 35 26.87 -15.78 4.46
CA ARG A 35 27.94 -15.74 3.45
C ARG A 35 29.01 -14.78 3.98
N GLU A 36 30.29 -15.14 3.88
CA GLU A 36 31.43 -14.30 4.31
C GLU A 36 31.55 -12.95 3.56
N HIS A 37 30.65 -12.67 2.61
CA HIS A 37 30.57 -11.40 1.87
C HIS A 37 29.71 -10.32 2.55
N GLU A 38 29.11 -10.59 3.72
CA GLU A 38 28.27 -9.59 4.43
C GLU A 38 29.07 -8.61 5.32
N ASP A 39 30.40 -8.73 5.41
CA ASP A 39 31.29 -7.72 6.04
C ASP A 39 31.35 -6.39 5.25
N GLU A 40 30.60 -6.26 4.15
CA GLU A 40 30.46 -5.01 3.39
C GLU A 40 29.30 -4.14 3.86
N PHE A 41 28.39 -4.64 4.71
CA PHE A 41 27.23 -3.85 5.17
C PHE A 41 27.67 -2.58 5.92
N ASP A 42 28.70 -2.68 6.76
CA ASP A 42 29.29 -1.53 7.46
C ASP A 42 29.89 -0.48 6.52
N LYS A 43 30.24 -0.85 5.28
CA LYS A 43 30.78 0.09 4.28
C LYS A 43 29.68 0.93 3.64
N GLU A 44 28.42 0.48 3.68
CA GLU A 44 27.27 1.17 3.08
C GLU A 44 26.51 2.06 4.09
N ILE A 45 26.84 1.96 5.38
CA ILE A 45 26.25 2.81 6.42
C ILE A 45 26.88 4.20 6.36
N ILE A 46 26.09 5.18 5.91
CA ILE A 46 26.50 6.58 5.90
C ILE A 46 26.17 7.20 7.26
N LYS A 47 27.21 7.62 7.99
CA LYS A 47 27.01 8.39 9.23
C LYS A 47 26.33 9.72 8.93
N LYS A 48 25.43 10.14 9.81
CA LYS A 48 24.70 11.42 9.68
C LYS A 48 25.64 12.61 9.46
N ASP A 49 26.78 12.64 10.14
CA ASP A 49 27.78 13.71 10.04
C ASP A 49 28.46 13.78 8.65
N ASN A 50 28.40 12.68 7.88
CA ASN A 50 28.94 12.62 6.51
C ASN A 50 27.90 13.06 5.46
N LEU A 51 26.64 13.27 5.85
CA LEU A 51 25.61 13.73 4.94
C LEU A 51 25.76 15.23 4.69
N GLN A 52 25.76 15.63 3.42
CA GLN A 52 25.64 17.04 3.08
C GLN A 52 24.30 17.57 3.55
N GLN A 53 24.32 18.65 4.32
CA GLN A 53 23.11 19.28 4.80
C GLN A 53 22.35 19.88 3.62
N SER A 54 21.16 19.35 3.36
CA SER A 54 20.28 19.89 2.33
C SER A 54 19.80 21.28 2.73
N GLN A 55 19.74 22.20 1.76
CA GLN A 55 19.07 23.49 1.94
C GLN A 55 17.56 23.40 1.69
N ILE A 56 17.06 22.24 1.26
CA ILE A 56 15.64 22.03 0.98
C ILE A 56 14.93 21.82 2.31
N GLN A 57 14.04 22.76 2.64
CA GLN A 57 13.17 22.68 3.79
C GLN A 57 11.73 22.78 3.32
N PRO A 58 10.93 21.70 3.42
CA PRO A 58 9.52 21.78 3.10
C PRO A 58 8.81 22.68 4.11
N ASP A 59 7.80 23.37 3.62
CA ASP A 59 6.90 24.22 4.41
C ASP A 59 5.53 23.57 4.54
N LEU A 60 5.21 22.63 3.66
CA LEU A 60 3.98 21.86 3.67
C LEU A 60 4.31 20.36 3.67
N ILE A 61 3.58 19.60 4.47
CA ILE A 61 3.51 18.14 4.36
C ILE A 61 2.12 17.75 3.88
N VAL A 62 2.03 16.86 2.90
CA VAL A 62 0.80 16.13 2.58
C VAL A 62 0.99 14.70 3.08
N ALA A 63 0.35 14.38 4.20
CA ALA A 63 0.35 13.03 4.76
C ALA A 63 -0.87 12.27 4.24
N ILE A 64 -0.69 11.05 3.75
CA ILE A 64 -1.78 10.16 3.30
C ILE A 64 -1.74 8.89 4.13
N ASP A 65 -2.88 8.57 4.72
CA ASP A 65 -3.05 7.42 5.61
C ASP A 65 -4.40 6.75 5.35
N GLY A 66 -4.40 5.43 5.23
CA GLY A 66 -5.58 4.61 5.03
C GLY A 66 -5.94 3.82 6.27
N SER A 67 -7.23 3.69 6.54
CA SER A 67 -7.73 2.76 7.55
C SER A 67 -8.89 1.94 7.02
N ASN A 68 -9.04 0.72 7.52
CA ASN A 68 -10.17 -0.14 7.20
C ASN A 68 -10.80 -0.74 8.46
N LEU A 69 -12.10 -1.02 8.36
CA LEU A 69 -12.88 -1.71 9.37
C LEU A 69 -13.81 -2.72 8.68
N VAL A 70 -13.65 -3.99 9.03
CA VAL A 70 -14.57 -5.04 8.60
C VAL A 70 -15.71 -5.17 9.60
N ALA A 71 -16.94 -4.98 9.13
CA ALA A 71 -18.15 -5.09 9.94
C ALA A 71 -19.06 -6.21 9.42
N LYS A 72 -19.77 -6.86 10.33
CA LYS A 72 -20.78 -7.86 9.98
C LYS A 72 -22.14 -7.19 9.76
N ALA A 73 -22.93 -7.74 8.84
CA ALA A 73 -24.30 -7.27 8.63
C ALA A 73 -25.16 -7.51 9.89
N GLU A 74 -25.91 -6.48 10.30
CA GLU A 74 -26.79 -6.56 11.48
C GLU A 74 -28.01 -7.46 11.26
N ASN A 75 -28.40 -7.71 10.01
CA ASN A 75 -29.55 -8.52 9.65
C ASN A 75 -29.41 -10.02 10.01
N GLY A 76 -28.27 -10.44 10.56
CA GLY A 76 -28.03 -11.79 11.04
C GLY A 76 -27.75 -12.82 9.94
N PHE A 77 -27.61 -12.40 8.68
CA PHE A 77 -27.23 -13.32 7.60
C PHE A 77 -25.79 -13.83 7.86
N PRO A 78 -25.58 -15.15 8.01
CA PRO A 78 -24.28 -15.68 8.38
C PRO A 78 -23.19 -15.31 7.37
N GLY A 79 -22.13 -14.67 7.85
CA GLY A 79 -20.99 -14.30 7.02
C GLY A 79 -21.28 -13.20 6.00
N ALA A 80 -22.29 -12.34 6.22
CA ALA A 80 -22.42 -11.10 5.47
C ALA A 80 -21.48 -10.03 6.06
N GLU A 81 -20.60 -9.47 5.22
CA GLU A 81 -19.56 -8.52 5.64
C GLU A 81 -19.55 -7.24 4.79
N PHE A 82 -19.26 -6.12 5.44
CA PHE A 82 -18.98 -4.83 4.82
C PHE A 82 -17.56 -4.40 5.17
N GLY A 83 -16.85 -3.82 4.21
CA GLY A 83 -15.58 -3.15 4.45
C GLY A 83 -15.74 -1.65 4.40
N TYR A 84 -15.61 -0.99 5.53
CA TYR A 84 -15.46 0.46 5.58
C TYR A 84 -14.00 0.79 5.35
N ILE A 85 -13.73 1.65 4.37
CA ILE A 85 -12.38 2.09 4.04
C ILE A 85 -12.37 3.60 4.07
N THR A 86 -11.37 4.18 4.70
CA THR A 86 -11.10 5.61 4.63
C THR A 86 -9.68 5.83 4.16
N VAL A 87 -9.49 6.81 3.28
CA VAL A 87 -8.17 7.31 2.89
C VAL A 87 -8.15 8.80 3.20
N ALA A 88 -7.43 9.16 4.26
CA ALA A 88 -7.28 10.54 4.70
C ALA A 88 -6.04 11.14 4.07
N SER A 89 -6.16 12.40 3.63
CA SER A 89 -5.05 13.24 3.22
C SER A 89 -5.03 14.49 4.08
N VAL A 90 -3.93 14.73 4.79
CA VAL A 90 -3.76 15.85 5.71
C VAL A 90 -2.65 16.76 5.20
N LEU A 91 -3.01 17.99 4.88
CA LEU A 91 -2.06 19.06 4.59
C LEU A 91 -1.66 19.75 5.89
N ILE A 92 -0.37 19.71 6.23
CA ILE A 92 0.20 20.27 7.45
C ILE A 92 1.12 21.44 7.09
N ASP A 93 0.90 22.60 7.70
CA ASP A 93 1.75 23.79 7.57
C ASP A 93 2.88 23.75 8.60
N LEU A 94 4.07 23.37 8.15
CA LEU A 94 5.27 23.26 8.99
C LEU A 94 5.76 24.61 9.51
N VAL A 95 5.45 25.72 8.83
CA VAL A 95 5.82 27.05 9.32
C VAL A 95 5.04 27.33 10.60
N LYS A 96 3.72 27.12 10.56
CA LYS A 96 2.86 27.27 11.75
C LYS A 96 3.20 26.28 12.85
N VAL A 97 3.51 25.03 12.52
CA VAL A 97 3.94 24.03 13.51
C VAL A 97 5.22 24.48 14.22
N ARG A 98 6.21 24.99 13.47
CA ARG A 98 7.46 25.53 14.05
C ARG A 98 7.23 26.78 14.90
N GLU A 99 6.25 27.61 14.55
CA GLU A 99 5.85 28.75 15.38
C GLU A 99 5.21 28.31 16.69
N CYS A 100 4.27 27.36 16.64
CA CYS A 100 3.63 26.79 17.83
C CYS A 100 4.64 26.08 18.74
N ALA A 101 5.64 25.40 18.16
CA ALA A 101 6.67 24.68 18.91
C ALA A 101 7.62 25.58 19.73
N LYS A 102 7.57 26.91 19.54
CA LYS A 102 8.32 27.88 20.36
C LYS A 102 7.61 28.23 21.65
N GLU A 103 6.32 27.91 21.77
CA GLU A 103 5.55 28.17 22.99
C GLU A 103 5.80 27.06 24.03
N GLU A 104 5.84 27.44 25.32
CA GLU A 104 6.02 26.48 26.42
C GLU A 104 4.83 25.51 26.56
N PHE A 105 3.63 25.96 26.17
CA PHE A 105 2.41 25.16 26.14
C PHE A 105 1.74 25.28 24.78
N ILE A 106 1.72 24.18 24.02
CA ILE A 106 1.13 24.13 22.69
C ILE A 106 -0.40 24.10 22.79
N SER A 107 -1.09 25.06 22.17
CA SER A 107 -2.55 25.05 22.08
C SER A 107 -3.02 24.01 21.04
N PRO A 108 -3.87 23.03 21.42
CA PRO A 108 -4.43 22.08 20.46
C PRO A 108 -5.26 22.74 19.36
N LYS A 109 -5.82 23.93 19.62
CA LYS A 109 -6.57 24.67 18.62
C LYS A 109 -5.64 25.27 17.55
N GLN A 110 -4.53 25.89 17.96
CA GLN A 110 -3.56 26.45 17.03
C GLN A 110 -2.92 25.35 16.16
N LEU A 111 -2.65 24.17 16.75
CA LEU A 111 -2.14 23.04 15.99
C LEU A 111 -3.15 22.55 14.93
N ARG A 112 -4.44 22.44 15.29
CA ARG A 112 -5.50 22.11 14.32
C ARG A 112 -5.63 23.14 13.20
N ASP A 113 -5.40 24.42 13.48
CA ASP A 113 -5.43 25.49 12.46
C ASP A 113 -4.23 25.42 11.49
N ALA A 114 -3.21 24.60 11.78
CA ALA A 114 -2.10 24.28 10.89
C ALA A 114 -2.40 23.10 9.96
N GLU A 115 -3.51 22.39 10.18
CA GLU A 115 -3.87 21.18 9.45
C GLU A 115 -5.14 21.39 8.62
N LYS A 116 -5.18 20.81 7.42
CA LYS A 116 -6.40 20.70 6.60
C LYS A 116 -6.51 19.28 6.10
N SER A 117 -7.60 18.59 6.46
CA SER A 117 -7.85 17.23 6.02
C SER A 117 -8.87 17.16 4.88
N SER A 118 -8.68 16.17 4.02
CA SER A 118 -9.65 15.70 3.04
C SER A 118 -9.65 14.18 3.11
N THR A 119 -10.83 13.58 3.21
CA THR A 119 -10.98 12.13 3.40
C THR A 119 -11.89 11.56 2.33
N ILE A 120 -11.46 10.45 1.74
CA ILE A 120 -12.34 9.56 0.99
C ILE A 120 -12.92 8.57 1.99
N GLU A 121 -14.24 8.46 2.03
CA GLU A 121 -14.97 7.52 2.88
C GLU A 121 -15.80 6.60 2.00
N SER A 122 -15.50 5.30 2.05
CA SER A 122 -16.10 4.33 1.15
C SER A 122 -16.60 3.11 1.92
N VAL A 123 -17.65 2.48 1.39
CA VAL A 123 -18.15 1.19 1.87
C VAL A 123 -18.16 0.20 0.72
N PHE A 124 -17.55 -0.96 0.95
CA PHE A 124 -17.44 -2.02 -0.05
C PHE A 124 -18.18 -3.27 0.40
N PRO A 125 -18.92 -3.93 -0.51
CA PRO A 125 -19.55 -5.20 -0.21
C PRO A 125 -18.49 -6.30 -0.06
N GLY A 126 -18.57 -7.06 1.02
CA GLY A 126 -17.83 -8.30 1.21
C GLY A 126 -18.67 -9.52 0.82
N CYS A 127 -18.33 -10.67 1.39
CA CYS A 127 -19.11 -11.90 1.21
C CYS A 127 -20.58 -11.69 1.58
N ASN A 128 -21.47 -12.34 0.82
CA ASN A 128 -22.93 -12.36 1.03
C ASN A 128 -23.62 -10.97 1.05
N VAL A 129 -22.99 -9.93 0.50
CA VAL A 129 -23.60 -8.61 0.32
C VAL A 129 -23.77 -8.32 -1.17
N ILE A 130 -24.97 -7.92 -1.57
CA ILE A 130 -25.30 -7.57 -2.96
C ILE A 130 -25.58 -6.06 -3.04
N LEU A 131 -24.95 -5.39 -4.01
CA LEU A 131 -25.20 -4.00 -4.34
C LEU A 131 -26.33 -3.94 -5.38
N ASP A 132 -27.39 -3.21 -5.05
CA ASP A 132 -28.59 -3.06 -5.88
C ASP A 132 -29.13 -4.40 -6.42
N ASN A 133 -29.03 -4.61 -7.73
CA ASN A 133 -29.52 -5.79 -8.45
C ASN A 133 -28.37 -6.60 -9.07
N GLU A 134 -27.15 -6.48 -8.52
CA GLU A 134 -26.02 -7.26 -8.98
C GLU A 134 -26.20 -8.76 -8.74
N LYS A 135 -25.56 -9.58 -9.59
CA LYS A 135 -25.79 -11.03 -9.59
C LYS A 135 -25.28 -11.71 -8.33
N ASN A 136 -24.17 -11.22 -7.79
CA ASN A 136 -23.49 -11.79 -6.63
C ASN A 136 -22.58 -10.75 -5.95
N ALA A 137 -21.98 -11.14 -4.83
CA ALA A 137 -21.10 -10.28 -4.04
C ALA A 137 -19.87 -9.79 -4.80
N LYS A 138 -19.26 -10.65 -5.63
CA LYS A 138 -18.09 -10.30 -6.44
C LYS A 138 -18.44 -9.24 -7.50
N ALA A 139 -19.56 -9.41 -8.19
CA ALA A 139 -20.07 -8.41 -9.15
C ALA A 139 -20.41 -7.09 -8.46
N SER A 140 -20.99 -7.16 -7.26
CA SER A 140 -21.29 -6.00 -6.40
C SER A 140 -20.03 -5.22 -6.05
N PHE A 141 -18.96 -5.92 -5.66
CA PHE A 141 -17.67 -5.31 -5.35
C PHE A 141 -17.02 -4.66 -6.57
N ARG A 142 -17.05 -5.34 -7.73
CA ARG A 142 -16.50 -4.81 -8.98
C ARG A 142 -17.15 -3.49 -9.37
N ARG A 143 -18.49 -3.41 -9.27
CA ARG A 143 -19.25 -2.16 -9.48
C ARG A 143 -18.90 -1.10 -8.45
N ALA A 144 -18.94 -1.43 -7.15
CA ALA A 144 -18.64 -0.49 -6.07
C ALA A 144 -17.25 0.16 -6.25
N LEU A 145 -16.23 -0.63 -6.61
CA LEU A 145 -14.89 -0.13 -6.88
C LEU A 145 -14.83 0.82 -8.07
N PHE A 146 -15.56 0.50 -9.14
CA PHE A 146 -15.63 1.37 -10.31
C PHE A 146 -16.29 2.72 -9.99
N GLU A 147 -17.45 2.68 -9.32
CA GLU A 147 -18.21 3.87 -8.92
C GLU A 147 -17.42 4.73 -7.92
N GLU A 148 -16.72 4.11 -6.98
CA GLU A 148 -15.87 4.85 -6.03
C GLU A 148 -14.80 5.66 -6.76
N LEU A 149 -14.07 5.04 -7.70
CA LEU A 149 -13.06 5.75 -8.48
C LEU A 149 -13.68 6.86 -9.35
N GLN A 150 -14.89 6.65 -9.86
CA GLN A 150 -15.57 7.62 -10.70
C GLN A 150 -16.03 8.87 -9.92
N ASN A 151 -16.44 8.70 -8.67
CA ASN A 151 -17.07 9.76 -7.88
C ASN A 151 -16.10 10.60 -7.05
N ASN A 152 -14.83 10.18 -6.95
CA ASN A 152 -13.82 10.90 -6.17
C ASN A 152 -12.99 11.85 -7.03
N VAL A 153 -12.82 13.09 -6.55
CA VAL A 153 -12.00 14.15 -7.16
C VAL A 153 -11.16 14.84 -6.07
N VAL A 154 -9.90 15.20 -6.36
CA VAL A 154 -9.10 16.04 -5.43
C VAL A 154 -9.64 17.46 -5.35
N PHE A 155 -10.04 18.01 -6.50
CA PHE A 155 -10.57 19.36 -6.62
C PHE A 155 -11.84 19.36 -7.46
N SER A 156 -12.80 20.23 -7.14
CA SER A 156 -14.16 20.21 -7.68
C SER A 156 -14.29 20.39 -9.22
N ASP A 157 -13.24 20.86 -9.89
CA ASP A 157 -13.13 21.04 -11.34
C ASP A 157 -12.01 20.15 -11.96
N GLY A 158 -11.52 19.17 -11.19
CA GLY A 158 -10.42 18.29 -11.57
C GLY A 158 -10.84 17.02 -12.30
N GLU A 159 -9.82 16.25 -12.69
CA GLU A 159 -10.00 14.86 -13.11
C GLU A 159 -10.54 14.02 -11.93
N THR A 160 -11.25 12.94 -12.25
CA THR A 160 -11.65 11.92 -11.26
C THR A 160 -10.48 11.01 -10.91
N LEU A 161 -10.61 10.26 -9.82
CA LEU A 161 -9.67 9.20 -9.47
C LEU A 161 -9.66 8.11 -10.56
N LEU A 162 -10.81 7.85 -11.20
CA LEU A 162 -10.93 6.96 -12.35
C LEU A 162 -10.11 7.44 -13.55
N ASP A 163 -10.12 8.73 -13.86
CA ASP A 163 -9.30 9.30 -14.94
C ASP A 163 -7.80 9.13 -14.66
N THR A 164 -7.41 9.25 -13.38
CA THR A 164 -6.04 8.96 -12.96
C THR A 164 -5.69 7.50 -13.14
N TYR A 165 -6.57 6.61 -12.69
CA TYR A 165 -6.42 5.18 -12.91
C TYR A 165 -6.36 4.82 -14.40
N HIS A 166 -7.20 5.41 -15.26
CA HIS A 166 -7.22 5.14 -16.71
C HIS A 166 -5.91 5.53 -17.38
N HIS A 167 -5.31 6.65 -16.99
CA HIS A 167 -3.99 7.02 -17.48
C HIS A 167 -2.92 6.01 -17.08
N LEU A 168 -2.87 5.61 -15.80
CA LEU A 168 -1.95 4.56 -15.36
C LEU A 168 -2.22 3.26 -16.11
N PHE A 169 -3.48 2.92 -16.36
CA PHE A 169 -3.84 1.74 -17.10
C PHE A 169 -3.42 1.80 -18.58
N ARG A 170 -3.48 2.96 -19.23
CA ARG A 170 -2.89 3.17 -20.57
C ARG A 170 -1.37 2.98 -20.53
N ARG A 171 -0.70 3.58 -19.54
CA ARG A 171 0.75 3.41 -19.34
C ARG A 171 1.13 1.95 -19.14
N LYS A 172 0.34 1.16 -18.39
CA LYS A 172 0.51 -0.29 -18.27
C LYS A 172 0.52 -0.97 -19.65
N GLN A 173 -0.47 -0.67 -20.49
CA GLN A 173 -0.60 -1.27 -21.82
C GLN A 173 0.57 -0.87 -22.74
N GLU A 174 1.09 0.34 -22.60
CA GLU A 174 2.24 0.83 -23.36
C GLU A 174 3.56 0.20 -22.90
N LEU A 175 3.76 0.08 -21.58
CA LEU A 175 4.97 -0.51 -20.99
C LEU A 175 5.02 -2.03 -21.14
N PHE A 176 3.86 -2.69 -21.10
CA PHE A 176 3.74 -4.15 -21.11
C PHE A 176 2.70 -4.64 -22.14
N PRO A 177 2.90 -4.38 -23.45
CA PRO A 177 1.90 -4.66 -24.49
C PRO A 177 1.63 -6.16 -24.69
N THR A 178 2.57 -7.02 -24.31
CA THR A 178 2.48 -8.48 -24.44
C THR A 178 2.21 -9.19 -23.11
N ALA A 179 1.88 -8.45 -22.05
CA ALA A 179 1.55 -9.06 -20.76
C ALA A 179 0.33 -9.98 -20.90
N PRO A 180 0.35 -11.17 -20.28
CA PRO A 180 -0.80 -12.07 -20.33
C PRO A 180 -2.03 -11.41 -19.69
N LEU A 181 -3.16 -11.52 -20.38
CA LEU A 181 -4.45 -11.11 -19.83
C LEU A 181 -4.91 -12.12 -18.77
N PRO A 182 -5.46 -11.67 -17.65
CA PRO A 182 -6.03 -12.54 -16.63
C PRO A 182 -7.30 -13.24 -17.15
N GLN A 183 -7.83 -14.17 -16.37
CA GLN A 183 -9.16 -14.73 -16.62
C GLN A 183 -10.24 -13.67 -16.49
N SER A 184 -11.37 -13.89 -17.16
CA SER A 184 -12.55 -13.04 -17.02
C SER A 184 -12.98 -12.95 -15.54
N PRO A 185 -13.35 -11.76 -15.05
CA PRO A 185 -13.86 -11.58 -13.69
C PRO A 185 -15.33 -12.01 -13.53
N ILE A 186 -15.94 -12.52 -14.61
CA ILE A 186 -17.32 -13.01 -14.65
C ILE A 186 -17.30 -14.52 -14.39
N ASP A 187 -18.05 -14.95 -13.37
CA ASP A 187 -18.08 -16.36 -12.97
C ASP A 187 -18.62 -17.25 -14.10
N GLY A 188 -17.97 -18.38 -14.32
CA GLY A 188 -18.33 -19.35 -15.37
C GLY A 188 -17.79 -19.05 -16.77
N ILE A 189 -16.98 -17.99 -16.93
CA ILE A 189 -16.29 -17.67 -18.19
C ILE A 189 -14.81 -18.05 -18.05
N GLU A 190 -14.36 -19.00 -18.88
CA GLU A 190 -12.96 -19.49 -18.86
C GLU A 190 -12.04 -18.68 -19.79
N GLU A 191 -12.62 -17.87 -20.67
CA GLU A 191 -11.90 -17.00 -21.58
C GLU A 191 -11.10 -15.91 -20.85
N LYS A 192 -10.06 -15.45 -21.53
CA LYS A 192 -9.28 -14.31 -21.04
C LYS A 192 -10.14 -13.05 -21.04
N MET A 193 -9.90 -12.21 -20.05
CA MET A 193 -10.50 -10.90 -19.94
C MET A 193 -10.13 -10.04 -21.15
N THR A 194 -11.04 -9.17 -21.57
CA THR A 194 -10.75 -8.08 -22.51
C THR A 194 -10.62 -6.76 -21.76
N TYR A 195 -9.79 -5.85 -22.25
CA TYR A 195 -9.62 -4.54 -21.62
C TYR A 195 -10.37 -3.46 -22.39
N GLY A 196 -11.14 -2.68 -21.64
CA GLY A 196 -11.82 -1.47 -22.08
C GLY A 196 -11.70 -0.36 -21.04
N PHE A 197 -12.20 0.84 -21.38
CA PHE A 197 -12.23 2.00 -20.50
C PHE A 197 -13.66 2.31 -20.09
N GLY A 198 -13.86 2.72 -18.83
CA GLY A 198 -15.19 2.91 -18.27
C GLY A 198 -15.91 1.57 -18.08
N GLU A 199 -17.20 1.57 -18.35
CA GLU A 199 -18.03 0.37 -18.48
C GLU A 199 -18.00 -0.12 -19.93
N TYR A 200 -17.83 -1.43 -20.12
CA TYR A 200 -17.83 -2.05 -21.44
C TYR A 200 -18.38 -3.47 -21.37
N THR A 201 -18.77 -4.01 -22.53
CA THR A 201 -19.43 -5.31 -22.59
C THR A 201 -18.41 -6.43 -22.83
N CYS A 202 -18.51 -7.51 -22.07
CA CYS A 202 -17.76 -8.74 -22.29
C CYS A 202 -18.20 -9.39 -23.62
N PRO A 203 -17.28 -9.67 -24.56
CA PRO A 203 -17.64 -10.25 -25.86
C PRO A 203 -18.08 -11.72 -25.76
N HIS A 204 -17.80 -12.40 -24.66
CA HIS A 204 -18.10 -13.83 -24.47
C HIS A 204 -19.43 -14.07 -23.75
N SER A 205 -19.80 -13.21 -22.79
CA SER A 205 -21.01 -13.36 -21.97
C SER A 205 -22.07 -12.29 -22.20
N GLY A 206 -21.70 -11.14 -22.79
CA GLY A 206 -22.58 -9.97 -22.90
C GLY A 206 -22.75 -9.19 -21.58
N GLU A 207 -22.07 -9.58 -20.50
CA GLU A 207 -22.14 -8.90 -19.21
C GLU A 207 -21.22 -7.67 -19.14
N THR A 208 -21.50 -6.78 -18.19
CA THR A 208 -20.69 -5.59 -17.96
C THR A 208 -19.33 -5.95 -17.32
N LEU A 209 -18.29 -5.37 -17.90
CA LEU A 209 -16.94 -5.29 -17.37
C LEU A 209 -16.63 -3.82 -17.04
N PHE A 210 -15.79 -3.63 -16.03
CA PHE A 210 -15.34 -2.33 -15.60
C PHE A 210 -13.85 -2.21 -15.88
N SER A 211 -13.37 -1.00 -16.19
CA SER A 211 -11.93 -0.78 -16.38
C SER A 211 -11.13 -1.19 -15.14
N THR A 212 -11.70 -0.99 -13.94
CA THR A 212 -11.11 -1.32 -12.64
C THR A 212 -10.96 -2.83 -12.40
N ASP A 213 -11.62 -3.68 -13.18
CA ASP A 213 -11.46 -5.14 -13.11
C ASP A 213 -10.00 -5.57 -13.35
N ALA A 214 -9.21 -4.76 -14.07
CA ALA A 214 -7.79 -5.02 -14.28
C ALA A 214 -6.93 -4.88 -13.02
N LEU A 215 -7.47 -4.31 -11.92
CA LEU A 215 -6.86 -4.35 -10.59
C LEU A 215 -6.99 -5.72 -9.94
N ARG A 216 -7.98 -6.52 -10.36
CA ARG A 216 -8.18 -7.91 -9.90
C ARG A 216 -8.36 -8.05 -8.39
N LEU A 217 -8.74 -6.99 -7.70
CA LEU A 217 -8.98 -7.01 -6.25
C LEU A 217 -10.17 -7.93 -5.88
N HIS A 218 -11.11 -8.11 -6.81
CA HIS A 218 -12.25 -9.01 -6.65
C HIS A 218 -11.84 -10.49 -6.54
N GLU A 219 -10.63 -10.87 -6.97
CA GLU A 219 -10.12 -12.24 -6.86
C GLU A 219 -9.72 -12.61 -5.42
N LEU A 220 -9.47 -11.60 -4.58
CA LEU A 220 -9.20 -11.77 -3.15
C LEU A 220 -10.49 -11.97 -2.34
N MET A 221 -11.65 -11.86 -2.98
CA MET A 221 -12.93 -12.13 -2.33
C MET A 221 -13.12 -13.63 -2.15
N HIS A 222 -13.38 -14.03 -0.91
CA HIS A 222 -13.84 -15.35 -0.55
C HIS A 222 -15.35 -15.36 -0.34
N ASP A 223 -16.02 -16.40 -0.85
CA ASP A 223 -17.47 -16.60 -0.68
C ASP A 223 -17.85 -16.94 0.77
N SER A 224 -16.88 -17.36 1.58
CA SER A 224 -17.05 -17.70 3.00
C SER A 224 -15.81 -17.32 3.80
N GLY A 225 -16.01 -16.88 5.05
CA GLY A 225 -14.94 -16.39 5.90
C GLY A 225 -14.73 -14.89 5.77
N SER A 226 -13.65 -14.38 6.37
CA SER A 226 -13.39 -12.93 6.39
C SER A 226 -12.70 -12.47 5.12
N ASN A 227 -13.15 -11.34 4.59
CA ASN A 227 -12.53 -10.64 3.45
C ASN A 227 -11.54 -9.54 3.88
N GLY A 228 -10.99 -9.61 5.10
CA GLY A 228 -10.07 -8.60 5.64
C GLY A 228 -8.84 -8.36 4.76
N GLU A 229 -8.26 -9.39 4.15
CA GLU A 229 -7.13 -9.23 3.22
C GLU A 229 -7.52 -8.41 1.98
N MET A 230 -8.66 -8.72 1.38
CA MET A 230 -9.19 -7.97 0.24
C MET A 230 -9.36 -6.49 0.59
N PHE A 231 -9.97 -6.16 1.73
CA PHE A 231 -10.15 -4.78 2.16
C PHE A 231 -8.83 -4.07 2.48
N GLY A 232 -7.87 -4.77 3.07
CA GLY A 232 -6.51 -4.25 3.29
C GLY A 232 -5.78 -3.93 1.99
N GLN A 233 -5.85 -4.82 0.99
CA GLN A 233 -5.24 -4.61 -0.32
C GLN A 233 -5.95 -3.49 -1.10
N LEU A 234 -7.28 -3.40 -0.99
CA LEU A 234 -8.04 -2.31 -1.58
C LEU A 234 -7.65 -0.95 -0.97
N MET A 235 -7.61 -0.84 0.35
CA MET A 235 -7.18 0.36 1.07
C MET A 235 -5.79 0.80 0.62
N SER A 236 -4.81 -0.11 0.64
CA SER A 236 -3.44 0.19 0.21
C SER A 236 -3.37 0.63 -1.26
N THR A 237 -4.16 0.00 -2.14
CA THR A 237 -4.25 0.40 -3.55
C THR A 237 -4.83 1.81 -3.70
N LEU A 238 -5.89 2.14 -2.96
CA LEU A 238 -6.52 3.46 -2.98
C LEU A 238 -5.57 4.55 -2.48
N GLU A 239 -4.79 4.31 -1.42
CA GLU A 239 -3.77 5.26 -0.95
C GLU A 239 -2.79 5.64 -2.06
N LYS A 240 -2.28 4.65 -2.81
CA LYS A 240 -1.23 4.90 -3.82
C LYS A 240 -1.82 5.57 -5.05
N LEU A 241 -3.04 5.19 -5.45
CA LEU A 241 -3.77 5.90 -6.48
C LEU A 241 -4.05 7.34 -6.06
N TRP A 242 -4.41 7.59 -4.80
CA TRP A 242 -4.68 8.93 -4.27
C TRP A 242 -3.44 9.83 -4.30
N LEU A 243 -2.26 9.32 -3.92
CA LEU A 243 -1.00 10.06 -4.05
C LEU A 243 -0.77 10.55 -5.49
N ILE A 244 -0.89 9.64 -6.45
CA ILE A 244 -0.69 9.97 -7.87
C ILE A 244 -1.78 10.91 -8.37
N HIS A 245 -3.00 10.75 -7.88
CA HIS A 245 -4.11 11.63 -8.22
C HIS A 245 -3.85 13.08 -7.77
N ILE A 246 -3.35 13.28 -6.54
CA ILE A 246 -2.93 14.60 -6.04
C ILE A 246 -1.80 15.17 -6.91
N LEU A 247 -0.74 14.41 -7.17
CA LEU A 247 0.40 14.90 -7.96
C LEU A 247 -0.02 15.31 -9.39
N ARG A 248 -0.89 14.53 -10.01
CA ARG A 248 -1.45 14.88 -11.32
C ARG A 248 -2.37 16.08 -11.27
N ALA A 249 -3.13 16.25 -10.20
CA ALA A 249 -3.94 17.44 -10.02
C ALA A 249 -3.06 18.71 -9.91
N PHE A 250 -1.89 18.63 -9.26
CA PHE A 250 -0.89 19.70 -9.26
C PHE A 250 -0.36 19.99 -10.66
N GLU A 251 -0.04 18.95 -11.45
CA GLU A 251 0.40 19.12 -12.84
C GLU A 251 -0.67 19.81 -13.69
N ARG A 252 -1.91 19.32 -13.66
CA ARG A 252 -3.04 19.84 -14.46
C ARG A 252 -3.36 21.29 -14.14
N ARG A 253 -3.19 21.71 -12.90
CA ARG A 253 -3.38 23.10 -12.45
C ARG A 253 -2.17 24.00 -12.69
N GLY A 254 -1.04 23.44 -13.15
CA GLY A 254 0.20 24.19 -13.35
C GLY A 254 0.90 24.57 -12.05
N TRP A 255 0.64 23.85 -10.95
CA TRP A 255 1.18 24.10 -9.61
C TRP A 255 2.47 23.33 -9.32
N LEU A 256 3.15 22.81 -10.35
CA LEU A 256 4.39 22.05 -10.18
C LEU A 256 5.50 22.88 -9.51
N ASP A 257 5.49 24.21 -9.65
CA ASP A 257 6.45 25.10 -9.00
C ASP A 257 6.32 25.12 -7.46
N THR A 258 5.11 24.84 -6.95
CA THR A 258 4.85 24.78 -5.51
C THR A 258 5.43 23.52 -4.86
N LEU A 259 5.60 22.43 -5.63
CA LEU A 259 6.10 21.16 -5.14
C LEU A 259 7.51 21.26 -4.52
N ARG A 260 8.26 22.31 -4.82
CA ARG A 260 9.58 22.54 -4.19
C ARG A 260 9.52 22.74 -2.67
N ARG A 261 8.35 23.10 -2.15
CA ARG A 261 8.10 23.35 -0.71
C ARG A 261 7.20 22.29 -0.07
N VAL A 262 6.84 21.24 -0.81
CA VAL A 262 5.91 20.21 -0.37
C VAL A 262 6.64 18.88 -0.23
N ALA A 263 6.48 18.21 0.91
CA ALA A 263 6.84 16.82 1.09
C ALA A 263 5.59 15.95 1.18
N PHE A 264 5.60 14.77 0.56
CA PHE A 264 4.54 13.79 0.67
C PHE A 264 4.97 12.69 1.64
N VAL A 265 4.09 12.32 2.56
CA VAL A 265 4.33 11.27 3.54
C VAL A 265 3.23 10.23 3.39
N MET A 266 3.61 8.97 3.27
CA MET A 266 2.71 7.83 3.17
C MET A 266 2.90 6.95 4.40
N ASP A 267 1.81 6.51 5.03
CA ASP A 267 1.88 5.41 5.99
C ASP A 267 1.99 4.08 5.22
N GLY A 268 3.01 3.29 5.54
CA GLY A 268 3.31 2.03 4.87
C GLY A 268 4.19 2.13 3.61
N PRO A 269 4.44 0.98 2.96
CA PRO A 269 5.31 0.87 1.79
C PRO A 269 4.78 1.72 0.62
N LEU A 270 5.67 2.18 -0.25
CA LEU A 270 5.29 2.88 -1.48
C LEU A 270 4.85 1.94 -2.62
N ALA A 271 5.09 0.64 -2.45
CA ALA A 271 4.72 -0.40 -3.41
C ALA A 271 3.26 -0.84 -3.26
N VAL A 272 2.68 -1.34 -4.36
CA VAL A 272 1.40 -2.04 -4.40
C VAL A 272 1.67 -3.55 -4.49
N PHE A 273 0.96 -4.34 -3.69
CA PHE A 273 1.13 -5.79 -3.58
C PHE A 273 -0.03 -6.57 -4.20
N SER A 274 0.07 -7.90 -4.14
CA SER A 274 -0.98 -8.83 -4.54
C SER A 274 -1.40 -8.67 -6.02
N THR A 275 -2.68 -8.85 -6.33
CA THR A 275 -3.22 -8.91 -7.69
C THR A 275 -3.07 -7.60 -8.47
N ALA A 276 -2.94 -6.47 -7.75
CA ALA A 276 -2.73 -5.13 -8.31
C ALA A 276 -1.24 -4.72 -8.42
N ASN A 277 -0.28 -5.63 -8.19
CA ASN A 277 1.15 -5.33 -8.15
C ASN A 277 1.73 -4.65 -9.40
N TRP A 278 1.07 -4.82 -10.55
CA TRP A 278 1.47 -4.19 -11.80
C TRP A 278 1.43 -2.66 -11.70
N LEU A 279 0.62 -2.10 -10.78
CA LEU A 279 0.59 -0.68 -10.48
C LEU A 279 1.94 -0.18 -10.01
N THR A 280 2.74 -0.95 -9.25
CA THR A 280 4.02 -0.49 -8.70
C THR A 280 4.94 0.04 -9.80
N ARG A 281 5.16 -0.73 -10.87
CA ARG A 281 6.03 -0.30 -12.00
C ARG A 281 5.47 0.87 -12.78
N VAL A 282 4.14 0.96 -12.90
CA VAL A 282 3.47 2.04 -13.60
C VAL A 282 3.47 3.34 -12.79
N ILE A 283 3.29 3.23 -11.48
CA ILE A 283 3.39 4.33 -10.52
C ILE A 283 4.82 4.85 -10.47
N GLU A 284 5.83 3.98 -10.44
CA GLU A 284 7.24 4.36 -10.54
C GLU A 284 7.52 5.18 -11.82
N ASP A 285 7.04 4.71 -12.98
CA ASP A 285 7.18 5.42 -14.25
C ASP A 285 6.51 6.80 -14.22
N GLU A 286 5.29 6.88 -13.71
CA GLU A 286 4.53 8.12 -13.61
C GLU A 286 5.17 9.11 -12.62
N LEU A 287 5.66 8.62 -11.47
CA LEU A 287 6.41 9.43 -10.51
C LEU A 287 7.70 9.99 -11.12
N ARG A 288 8.45 9.17 -11.87
CA ARG A 288 9.63 9.65 -12.61
C ARG A 288 9.24 10.71 -13.63
N ARG A 289 8.13 10.54 -14.35
CA ARG A 289 7.63 11.53 -15.33
C ARG A 289 7.32 12.86 -14.65
N ILE A 290 6.51 12.85 -13.58
CA ILE A 290 6.13 14.06 -12.84
C ILE A 290 7.36 14.70 -12.18
N ASN A 291 8.25 13.90 -11.58
CA ASN A 291 9.48 14.38 -10.99
C ASN A 291 10.37 15.09 -12.03
N ASN A 292 10.53 14.52 -13.23
CA ASN A 292 11.30 15.13 -14.30
C ASN A 292 10.67 16.45 -14.79
N LEU A 293 9.35 16.59 -14.80
CA LEU A 293 8.68 17.83 -15.17
C LEU A 293 8.89 18.92 -14.13
N GLN A 294 8.61 18.62 -12.85
CA GLN A 294 8.77 19.60 -11.79
C GLN A 294 10.25 19.97 -11.57
N LYS A 295 11.19 19.03 -11.77
CA LYS A 295 12.63 19.28 -11.63
C LYS A 295 13.14 20.28 -12.65
N ARG A 296 12.57 20.32 -13.86
CA ARG A 296 12.88 21.36 -14.86
C ARG A 296 12.45 22.77 -14.40
N ILE A 297 11.44 22.85 -13.52
CA ILE A 297 10.89 24.11 -13.01
C ILE A 297 11.61 24.52 -11.71
N ASN A 298 11.85 23.57 -10.82
CA ASN A 298 12.31 23.84 -9.45
C ASN A 298 13.80 23.55 -9.22
N ASN A 299 14.46 22.85 -10.15
CA ASN A 299 15.85 22.40 -10.02
C ASN A 299 16.13 21.52 -8.79
N GLN A 300 15.14 20.76 -8.34
CA GLN A 300 15.25 19.79 -7.24
C GLN A 300 14.28 18.63 -7.47
N ASP A 301 14.50 17.50 -6.79
CA ASP A 301 13.62 16.33 -6.84
C ASP A 301 12.41 16.47 -5.89
N LEU A 302 11.36 15.70 -6.17
CA LEU A 302 10.22 15.54 -5.27
C LEU A 302 10.62 14.83 -3.99
N ILE A 303 10.01 15.24 -2.88
CA ILE A 303 10.18 14.58 -1.58
C ILE A 303 8.95 13.72 -1.33
N ILE A 304 9.13 12.40 -1.40
CA ILE A 304 8.12 11.40 -1.04
C ILE A 304 8.75 10.46 -0.02
N ILE A 305 8.08 10.26 1.10
CA ILE A 305 8.57 9.48 2.23
C ILE A 305 7.52 8.40 2.54
N GLY A 306 7.92 7.13 2.50
CA GLY A 306 7.13 6.03 3.04
C GLY A 306 7.58 5.72 4.47
N ILE A 307 6.63 5.49 5.37
CA ILE A 307 6.91 5.14 6.77
C ILE A 307 6.43 3.72 7.02
N GLU A 308 7.36 2.77 7.09
CA GLU A 308 7.02 1.37 7.41
C GLU A 308 7.17 1.10 8.91
N LYS A 309 6.04 0.94 9.60
CA LYS A 309 5.99 0.63 11.05
C LYS A 309 5.86 -0.87 11.34
N SER A 310 5.59 -1.68 10.32
CA SER A 310 5.38 -3.13 10.41
C SER A 310 5.56 -3.76 9.04
N GLY A 311 5.61 -5.10 8.99
CA GLY A 311 5.76 -5.85 7.74
C GLY A 311 7.16 -6.42 7.55
N THR A 312 7.40 -7.04 6.41
CA THR A 312 8.62 -7.84 6.18
C THR A 312 9.90 -7.01 6.28
N PHE A 313 9.92 -5.79 5.76
CA PHE A 313 11.10 -4.92 5.83
C PHE A 313 11.42 -4.50 7.26
N PHE A 314 10.41 -4.03 8.00
CA PHE A 314 10.54 -3.68 9.42
C PHE A 314 10.96 -4.89 10.27
N ASN A 315 10.34 -6.05 10.07
CA ASN A 315 10.69 -7.29 10.77
C ASN A 315 12.11 -7.73 10.43
N HIS A 316 12.51 -7.63 9.16
CA HIS A 316 13.87 -7.93 8.73
C HIS A 316 14.90 -7.01 9.39
N PHE A 317 14.57 -5.72 9.53
CA PHE A 317 15.40 -4.76 10.25
C PHE A 317 15.55 -5.16 11.73
N ILE A 318 14.45 -5.52 12.40
CA ILE A 318 14.49 -6.05 13.78
C ILE A 318 15.35 -7.33 13.86
N ASP A 319 15.20 -8.25 12.90
CA ASP A 319 15.93 -9.52 12.89
C ASP A 319 17.45 -9.29 12.69
N ILE A 320 17.83 -8.29 11.90
CA ILE A 320 19.23 -7.86 11.74
C ILE A 320 19.77 -7.22 13.02
N ASP A 321 18.95 -6.38 13.66
CA ASP A 321 19.29 -5.65 14.89
C ASP A 321 19.29 -6.51 16.16
N THR A 322 18.76 -7.73 16.05
CA THR A 322 18.74 -8.70 17.14
C THR A 322 20.09 -9.41 17.22
N THR A 323 20.82 -9.20 18.32
CA THR A 323 22.08 -9.89 18.59
C THR A 323 21.89 -11.42 18.70
N LYS A 324 22.99 -12.18 18.63
CA LYS A 324 22.98 -13.66 18.78
C LYS A 324 22.31 -14.14 20.08
N ASP A 325 22.26 -13.28 21.10
CA ASP A 325 21.67 -13.57 22.41
C ASP A 325 20.19 -13.15 22.51
N GLY A 326 19.59 -12.67 21.42
CA GLY A 326 18.18 -12.28 21.37
C GLY A 326 17.86 -10.91 21.98
N VAL A 327 18.88 -10.10 22.27
CA VAL A 327 18.74 -8.73 22.78
C VAL A 327 18.85 -7.76 21.60
N GLY A 328 17.84 -6.89 21.43
CA GLY A 328 17.89 -5.81 20.43
C GLY A 328 18.86 -4.72 20.86
N ASP A 329 19.77 -4.34 19.97
CA ASP A 329 20.82 -3.36 20.25
C ASP A 329 20.47 -1.97 19.68
N PHE A 330 19.39 -1.38 20.20
CA PHE A 330 18.91 -0.05 19.77
C PHE A 330 19.89 1.11 20.08
N ALA A 331 21.03 0.84 20.72
CA ALA A 331 21.88 1.88 21.32
C ALA A 331 22.76 2.66 20.31
N ASP A 332 23.10 2.10 19.14
CA ASP A 332 24.01 2.75 18.18
C ASP A 332 23.29 3.36 16.95
N ILE A 333 21.95 3.28 16.88
CA ILE A 333 21.16 3.77 15.73
C ILE A 333 20.70 5.23 15.92
N ASP A 334 20.79 5.81 17.13
CA ASP A 334 20.34 7.19 17.41
C ASP A 334 21.01 8.26 16.50
N HIS A 335 22.12 7.92 15.83
CA HIS A 335 22.87 8.82 14.94
C HIS A 335 23.25 8.26 13.55
N SER A 336 22.70 7.12 13.13
CA SER A 336 22.99 6.52 11.82
C SER A 336 21.75 6.47 10.92
N ILE A 337 21.93 6.72 9.62
CA ILE A 337 20.90 6.61 8.60
C ILE A 337 21.37 5.55 7.62
N SER A 338 20.64 4.45 7.50
CA SER A 338 20.88 3.48 6.43
C SER A 338 20.17 3.97 5.16
N LEU A 339 20.95 4.46 4.20
CA LEU A 339 20.46 4.79 2.87
C LEU A 339 20.65 3.54 1.99
N GLN A 340 19.64 2.68 1.92
CA GLN A 340 19.63 1.64 0.90
C GLN A 340 19.43 2.31 -0.46
N ALA A 341 20.47 2.32 -1.30
CA ALA A 341 20.36 2.77 -2.68
C ALA A 341 19.42 1.84 -3.47
N ASP A 342 18.79 2.36 -4.53
CA ASP A 342 17.79 1.70 -5.41
C ASP A 342 18.12 0.25 -5.79
N HIS A 343 19.39 -0.13 -5.83
CA HIS A 343 19.84 -1.48 -6.16
C HIS A 343 19.40 -2.53 -5.13
N CYS A 344 19.40 -2.21 -3.83
CA CYS A 344 19.12 -3.17 -2.76
C CYS A 344 17.62 -3.53 -2.69
N ILE A 345 16.75 -2.52 -2.93
CA ILE A 345 15.29 -2.69 -2.98
C ILE A 345 14.89 -3.56 -4.18
N SER A 346 15.55 -3.37 -5.34
CA SER A 346 15.26 -4.18 -6.54
C SER A 346 15.62 -5.66 -6.36
N GLU A 347 16.74 -5.98 -5.71
CA GLU A 347 17.16 -7.38 -5.49
C GLU A 347 16.33 -8.11 -4.44
N GLN A 348 15.88 -7.42 -3.38
CA GLN A 348 15.00 -8.03 -2.37
C GLN A 348 13.59 -8.28 -2.92
N ILE A 349 13.06 -7.38 -3.75
CA ILE A 349 11.76 -7.58 -4.42
C ILE A 349 11.85 -8.72 -5.46
N ASP A 350 12.92 -8.80 -6.24
CA ASP A 350 13.12 -9.88 -7.22
C ASP A 350 13.30 -11.26 -6.54
N GLN A 351 13.90 -11.32 -5.34
CA GLN A 351 13.99 -12.56 -4.56
C GLN A 351 12.63 -13.03 -4.03
N VAL A 352 11.75 -12.10 -3.62
CA VAL A 352 10.39 -12.43 -3.16
C VAL A 352 9.46 -12.84 -4.31
N ILE A 353 9.72 -12.38 -5.54
CA ILE A 353 8.95 -12.76 -6.74
C ILE A 353 9.47 -14.10 -7.35
N SER A 354 10.64 -14.58 -6.93
CA SER A 354 11.27 -15.81 -7.44
C SER A 354 11.09 -17.07 -6.58
N LEU A 355 10.22 -17.02 -5.56
CA LEU A 355 9.69 -18.18 -4.82
C LEU A 355 8.22 -18.38 -5.16
#